data_AF-A0A8S2X3C7-F1
#
_entry.id   AF-A0A8S2X3C7-F1
#
_cell.length_a   1.000
_cell.length_b   1.000
_cell.length_c   1.000
_cell.angle_alpha   90.00
_cell.angle_beta   90.00
_cell.angle_gamma   90.00
#
_symmetry.space_group_name_H-M   'P 1'
#
loop_
_entity.id
_entity.type
_entity.pdbx_description
1 polymer ?
#
loop_
_entity_poly.entity_id
_entity_poly.type
_entity_poly.pdbx_seq_one_letter_code
_entity_poly.pdbx_strand_id
1 'polypeptide(L)'
;MATPLSLLVTRYLERQNGTKVLNLDVEAMSFSKVLYPRKERLVKLFSPIYLDDSKLAEIVDGKANVGWVYRKMWHAYPRAPPKNDTIFPAINPDEGLYYVNAFESFISTMESQCLAAHNIIRLLLADYGYDEKATTLADDYWIDTTN
;
A
#
# COMPACT_ATOMS: atom_id res chain seq x y z
N MET A 1 13.13 -18.12 -19.43
CA MET A 1 13.67 -17.49 -18.21
C MET A 1 12.51 -16.79 -17.51
N ALA A 2 12.10 -17.24 -16.32
CA ALA A 2 11.00 -16.63 -15.58
C ALA A 2 11.42 -15.22 -15.13
N THR A 3 10.69 -14.19 -15.54
CA THR A 3 10.94 -12.83 -15.05
C THR A 3 10.19 -12.65 -13.74
N PRO A 4 10.83 -12.14 -12.67
CA PRO A 4 10.16 -11.91 -11.40
C PRO A 4 9.01 -10.90 -11.57
N LEU A 5 7.87 -11.17 -10.93
CA LEU A 5 6.66 -10.33 -11.00
C LEU A 5 6.82 -9.00 -10.25
N SER A 6 7.62 -8.99 -9.19
CA SER A 6 7.90 -7.79 -8.40
C SER A 6 9.31 -7.82 -7.85
N LEU A 7 9.95 -6.65 -7.81
CA LEU A 7 11.25 -6.43 -7.20
C LEU A 7 11.11 -5.33 -6.16
N LEU A 8 11.42 -5.65 -4.89
CA LEU A 8 11.61 -4.65 -3.85
C LEU A 8 13.05 -4.14 -3.92
N VAL A 9 13.22 -2.83 -4.08
CA VAL A 9 14.55 -2.22 -4.20
C VAL A 9 14.83 -1.46 -2.91
N THR A 10 15.71 -2.00 -2.08
CA THR A 10 16.11 -1.39 -0.81
C THR A 10 17.48 -0.75 -0.93
N ARG A 11 17.62 0.49 -0.45
CA ARG A 11 18.90 1.23 -0.37
C ARG A 11 19.83 0.75 0.76
N TYR A 12 19.53 -0.39 1.40
CA TYR A 12 20.25 -0.84 2.60
C TYR A 12 21.77 -0.93 2.42
N LEU A 13 22.22 -1.35 1.23
CA LEU A 13 23.66 -1.51 0.94
C LEU A 13 24.38 -0.18 0.65
N GLU A 14 23.69 0.83 0.10
CA GLU A 14 24.26 2.17 -0.12
C GLU A 14 24.66 2.82 1.21
N ARG A 15 23.88 2.58 2.27
CA ARG A 15 24.11 3.12 3.61
C ARG A 15 25.32 2.49 4.33
N GLN A 16 25.70 1.26 3.96
CA GLN A 16 26.73 0.49 4.66
C GLN A 16 28.14 0.71 4.09
N ASN A 17 28.31 0.73 2.76
CA ASN A 17 29.64 0.56 2.15
C ASN A 17 30.10 1.67 1.18
N GLY A 18 29.33 2.75 0.97
CA GLY A 18 29.74 3.87 0.10
C GLY A 18 30.07 3.47 -1.36
N THR A 19 29.77 2.25 -1.75
CA THR A 19 29.96 1.73 -3.10
C THR A 19 28.83 2.29 -3.95
N LYS A 20 29.14 2.81 -5.14
CA LYS A 20 28.15 3.21 -6.15
C LYS A 20 27.33 1.99 -6.56
N VAL A 21 26.29 1.67 -5.80
CA VAL A 21 25.20 0.84 -6.27
C VAL A 21 24.42 1.69 -7.28
N LEU A 22 23.82 1.07 -8.29
CA LEU A 22 22.90 1.74 -9.21
C LEU A 22 21.81 2.43 -8.40
N ASN A 23 21.99 3.73 -8.15
CA ASN A 23 20.98 4.55 -7.48
C ASN A 23 19.86 4.79 -8.50
N LEU A 24 18.93 3.84 -8.52
CA LEU A 24 17.77 3.86 -9.39
C LEU A 24 16.72 4.86 -8.86
N ASP A 25 16.91 5.40 -7.66
CA ASP A 25 15.94 6.24 -6.95
C ASP A 25 14.51 5.66 -6.93
N VAL A 26 14.37 4.35 -7.04
CA VAL A 26 13.11 3.60 -7.05
C VAL A 26 13.04 2.76 -5.78
N GLU A 27 11.92 2.82 -5.06
CA GLU A 27 11.66 2.01 -3.85
C GLU A 27 11.00 0.68 -4.21
N ALA A 28 10.13 0.67 -5.21
CA ALA A 28 9.46 -0.54 -5.67
C ALA A 28 9.28 -0.52 -7.20
N MET A 29 9.57 -1.67 -7.82
CA MET A 29 9.35 -1.91 -9.23
C MET A 29 8.53 -3.19 -9.41
N SER A 30 7.40 -3.08 -10.09
CA SER A 30 6.52 -4.23 -10.38
C SER A 30 6.34 -4.41 -11.87
N PHE A 31 6.43 -5.66 -12.33
CA PHE A 31 6.26 -6.06 -13.71
C PHE A 31 4.89 -6.70 -13.86
N SER A 32 4.00 -6.05 -14.60
CA SER A 32 2.67 -6.57 -14.89
C SER A 32 2.66 -7.37 -16.20
N LYS A 33 1.46 -7.78 -16.62
CA LYS A 33 1.21 -8.59 -17.82
C LYS A 33 1.71 -7.87 -19.08
N VAL A 34 2.08 -8.67 -20.08
CA VAL A 34 2.38 -8.19 -21.43
C VAL A 34 1.10 -7.66 -22.08
N LEU A 35 1.16 -6.44 -22.58
CA LEU A 35 0.10 -5.78 -23.33
C LEU A 35 0.20 -6.17 -24.80
N TYR A 36 -0.90 -6.71 -25.32
CA TYR A 36 -1.05 -7.04 -26.74
C TYR A 36 -1.84 -5.93 -27.44
N PRO A 37 -1.58 -5.65 -28.73
CA PRO A 37 -0.74 -6.43 -29.67
C PRO A 37 0.75 -6.07 -29.69
N ARG A 38 1.18 -4.99 -29.03
CA ARG A 38 2.54 -4.42 -29.16
C ARG A 38 3.65 -5.21 -28.43
N LYS A 39 3.31 -6.24 -27.65
CA LYS A 39 4.24 -7.01 -26.81
C LYS A 39 5.01 -6.13 -25.81
N GLU A 40 4.41 -5.02 -25.39
CA GLU A 40 4.96 -4.14 -24.35
C GLU A 40 4.68 -4.73 -22.96
N ARG A 41 5.49 -4.39 -21.96
CA ARG A 41 5.23 -4.79 -20.57
C ARG A 41 4.92 -3.56 -19.74
N LEU A 42 3.81 -3.60 -19.00
CA LEU A 42 3.49 -2.53 -18.07
C LEU A 42 4.40 -2.66 -16.83
N VAL A 43 5.21 -1.64 -16.58
CA VAL A 43 6.06 -1.54 -15.40
C VAL A 43 5.52 -0.44 -14.50
N LYS A 44 5.26 -0.78 -13.24
CA LYS A 44 4.88 0.19 -12.21
C LYS A 44 6.11 0.52 -11.37
N LEU A 45 6.45 1.80 -11.31
CA LEU A 45 7.57 2.31 -10.54
C LEU A 45 7.04 3.21 -9.43
N PHE A 46 7.58 3.05 -8.23
CA PHE A 46 7.37 3.95 -7.10
C PHE A 46 8.70 4.57 -6.71
N SER A 47 8.71 5.90 -6.64
CA SER A 47 9.88 6.68 -6.26
C SER A 47 9.48 7.81 -5.31
N PRO A 48 10.30 8.13 -4.31
CA PRO A 48 10.10 9.29 -3.44
C PRO A 48 10.47 10.61 -4.15
N ILE A 49 11.13 10.54 -5.30
CA ILE A 49 11.51 11.69 -6.11
C ILE A 49 10.82 11.65 -7.47
N TYR A 50 10.80 12.80 -8.15
CA TYR A 50 10.32 12.84 -9.52
C TYR A 50 11.33 12.18 -10.47
N LEU A 51 10.90 11.15 -11.21
CA LEU A 51 11.70 10.49 -12.23
C LEU A 51 11.43 11.12 -13.61
N ASP A 52 12.42 11.86 -14.11
CA ASP A 52 12.40 12.40 -15.48
C ASP A 52 12.60 11.29 -16.53
N ASP A 53 12.37 11.64 -17.80
CA ASP A 53 12.48 10.70 -18.92
C ASP A 53 13.90 10.15 -19.12
N SER A 54 14.94 10.91 -18.74
CA SER A 54 16.33 10.47 -18.84
C SER A 54 16.63 9.39 -17.81
N LYS A 55 16.15 9.57 -16.57
CA LYS A 55 16.27 8.58 -15.51
C LYS A 55 15.45 7.33 -15.81
N LEU A 56 14.26 7.47 -16.37
CA LEU A 56 13.48 6.32 -16.84
C LEU A 56 14.21 5.56 -17.94
N ALA A 57 14.79 6.27 -18.91
CA ALA A 57 15.59 5.64 -19.97
C ALA A 57 16.79 4.90 -19.40
N GLU A 58 17.45 5.42 -18.36
CA GLU A 58 18.53 4.72 -17.65
C GLU A 58 18.03 3.41 -17.01
N ILE A 59 16.87 3.45 -16.34
CA ILE A 59 16.27 2.28 -15.65
C ILE A 59 15.91 1.17 -16.65
N VAL A 60 15.39 1.52 -17.83
CA VAL A 60 14.93 0.54 -18.84
C VAL A 60 15.92 0.28 -19.96
N ASP A 61 17.20 0.62 -19.77
CA ASP A 61 18.28 0.40 -20.74
C ASP A 61 18.03 1.05 -22.12
N GLY A 62 17.57 2.30 -22.10
CA GLY A 62 17.47 3.18 -23.25
C GLY A 62 16.06 3.70 -23.55
N LYS A 63 16.00 4.90 -24.14
CA LYS A 63 14.74 5.58 -24.50
C LYS A 63 13.89 4.77 -25.51
N ALA A 64 14.53 3.95 -26.34
CA ALA A 64 13.85 3.09 -27.30
C ALA A 64 12.98 2.01 -26.64
N ASN A 65 13.25 1.68 -25.38
CA ASN A 65 12.49 0.70 -24.60
C ASN A 65 11.29 1.32 -23.86
N VAL A 66 11.10 2.65 -23.96
CA VAL A 66 9.97 3.38 -23.36
C VAL A 66 8.91 3.63 -24.42
N GLY A 67 7.81 2.87 -24.39
CA GLY A 67 6.68 3.09 -25.29
C GLY A 67 5.85 4.32 -24.92
N TRP A 68 5.49 4.44 -23.65
CA TRP A 68 4.72 5.57 -23.11
C TRP A 68 4.97 5.67 -21.60
N VAL A 69 4.69 6.85 -21.03
CA VAL A 69 4.84 7.08 -19.59
C VAL A 69 3.59 7.76 -19.05
N TYR A 70 3.01 7.17 -18.01
CA TYR A 70 1.98 7.82 -17.20
C TYR A 70 2.54 8.12 -15.82
N ARG A 71 2.46 9.38 -15.40
CA ARG A 71 2.97 9.84 -14.11
C ARG A 71 1.82 10.29 -13.24
N LYS A 72 1.80 9.81 -12.01
CA LYS A 72 0.88 10.26 -10.98
C LYS A 72 1.69 10.65 -9.76
N MET A 73 1.67 11.94 -9.43
CA MET A 73 2.29 12.48 -8.23
C MET A 73 1.28 12.45 -7.09
N TRP A 74 1.74 12.00 -5.94
CA TRP A 74 0.98 11.96 -4.69
C TRP A 74 1.83 12.62 -3.61
N HIS A 75 1.19 13.32 -2.69
CA HIS A 75 1.86 13.69 -1.45
C HIS A 75 2.01 12.41 -0.63
N ALA A 76 3.25 11.97 -0.43
CA ALA A 76 3.52 10.79 0.38
C ALA A 76 2.94 10.97 1.78
N TYR A 77 2.49 9.87 2.38
CA TYR A 77 2.08 9.88 3.78
C TYR A 77 3.18 10.49 4.65
N PRO A 78 2.83 11.33 5.63
CA PRO A 78 3.81 11.87 6.57
C PRO A 78 4.60 10.72 7.20
N ARG A 79 5.92 10.89 7.33
CA ARG A 79 6.71 9.93 8.10
C ARG A 79 6.28 10.01 9.56
N ALA A 80 5.61 8.96 10.05
CA ALA A 80 5.21 8.87 11.44
C ALA A 80 6.45 8.62 12.31
N PRO A 81 6.75 9.48 13.30
CA PRO A 81 7.73 9.15 14.33
C PRO A 81 7.19 8.01 15.21
N PRO A 82 8.06 7.24 15.88
CA PRO A 82 7.62 6.29 16.89
C PRO A 82 6.80 7.03 17.96
N LYS A 83 5.54 6.64 18.12
CA LYS A 83 4.61 7.24 19.10
C LYS A 83 4.70 6.48 20.42
N ASN A 84 4.54 7.19 21.53
CA ASN A 84 4.32 6.57 22.83
C ASN A 84 2.82 6.26 23.03
N ASP A 85 2.51 5.40 24.00
CA ASP A 85 1.16 4.88 24.25
C ASP A 85 0.13 5.97 24.61
N THR A 86 0.56 7.21 24.84
CA THR A 86 -0.27 8.36 25.22
C THR A 86 -0.81 9.15 24.01
N ILE A 87 -0.42 8.81 22.77
CA ILE A 87 -0.77 9.59 21.55
C ILE A 87 -1.84 8.89 20.69
N PHE A 88 -2.36 7.73 21.12
CA PHE A 88 -3.41 7.06 20.34
C PHE A 88 -4.77 7.73 20.56
N PRO A 89 -5.48 8.07 19.47
CA PRO A 89 -6.82 8.65 19.57
C PRO A 89 -7.80 7.63 20.15
N ALA A 90 -8.76 8.10 20.95
CA ALA A 90 -9.84 7.25 21.44
C ALA A 90 -10.68 6.73 20.27
N ILE A 91 -11.06 5.44 20.33
CA ILE A 91 -11.93 4.81 19.32
C ILE A 91 -13.35 5.34 19.45
N ASN A 92 -13.82 5.57 20.68
CA ASN A 92 -15.13 6.13 20.99
C ASN A 92 -14.94 7.44 21.79
N PRO A 93 -14.70 8.58 21.10
CA PRO A 93 -14.49 9.86 21.77
C PRO A 93 -15.72 10.41 22.50
N ASP A 94 -16.94 10.03 22.10
CA ASP A 94 -18.19 10.51 22.72
C ASP A 94 -19.37 9.57 22.42
N GLU A 95 -20.46 9.66 23.17
CA GLU A 95 -21.63 8.79 23.02
C GLU A 95 -22.19 8.82 21.59
N GLY A 96 -22.26 7.65 20.95
CA GLY A 96 -22.71 7.51 19.56
C GLY A 96 -21.70 7.97 18.50
N LEU A 97 -20.47 8.34 18.88
CA LEU A 97 -19.42 8.80 17.97
C LEU A 97 -18.24 7.83 17.94
N TYR A 98 -18.01 7.17 16.81
CA TYR A 98 -16.88 6.26 16.62
C TYR A 98 -15.88 6.81 15.61
N TYR A 99 -14.60 6.79 15.99
CA TYR A 99 -13.51 7.22 15.12
C TYR A 99 -12.92 6.04 14.34
N VAL A 100 -13.38 5.89 13.09
CA VAL A 100 -12.99 4.79 12.19
C VAL A 100 -11.49 4.71 11.96
N ASN A 101 -10.84 5.86 11.86
CA ASN A 101 -9.41 5.94 11.55
C ASN A 101 -8.53 6.01 12.80
N ALA A 102 -9.02 5.57 13.96
CA ALA A 102 -8.23 5.57 15.21
C ALA A 102 -6.91 4.80 15.06
N PHE A 103 -6.93 3.71 14.30
CA PHE A 103 -5.75 2.88 14.02
C PHE A 103 -4.76 3.50 13.03
N GLU A 104 -5.12 4.56 12.29
CA GLU A 104 -4.24 5.16 11.27
C GLU A 104 -2.96 5.73 11.89
N SER A 105 -3.04 6.16 13.15
CA SER A 105 -1.87 6.62 13.91
C SER A 105 -0.90 5.50 14.29
N PHE A 106 -1.36 4.24 14.30
CA PHE A 106 -0.56 3.07 14.63
C PHE A 106 -0.03 2.41 13.36
N ILE A 107 -0.92 2.08 12.42
CA ILE A 107 -0.59 1.44 11.14
C ILE A 107 -1.43 2.10 10.05
N SER A 108 -0.77 2.88 9.19
CA SER A 108 -1.41 3.65 8.11
C SER A 108 -1.54 2.81 6.82
N THR A 109 -2.23 1.68 6.90
CA THR A 109 -2.49 0.82 5.74
C THR A 109 -3.98 0.64 5.52
N MET A 110 -4.37 0.50 4.24
CA MET A 110 -5.78 0.36 3.86
C MET A 110 -6.42 -0.86 4.50
N GLU A 111 -5.67 -1.95 4.62
CA GLU A 111 -6.10 -3.22 5.20
C GLU A 111 -6.44 -3.07 6.69
N SER A 112 -5.60 -2.34 7.44
CA SER A 112 -5.87 -2.08 8.86
C SER A 112 -7.08 -1.17 9.06
N GLN A 113 -7.31 -0.19 8.18
CA GLN A 113 -8.51 0.65 8.26
C GLN A 113 -9.80 -0.10 7.93
N CYS A 114 -9.75 -1.03 6.96
CA CYS A 114 -10.92 -1.86 6.66
C CYS A 114 -11.31 -2.73 7.86
N LEU A 115 -10.31 -3.33 8.54
CA LEU A 115 -10.55 -4.13 9.74
C LEU A 115 -11.07 -3.26 10.90
N ALA A 116 -10.52 -2.06 11.09
CA ALA A 116 -10.99 -1.11 12.10
C ALA A 116 -12.46 -0.72 11.90
N ALA A 117 -12.84 -0.40 10.66
CA ALA A 117 -14.22 -0.08 10.30
C ALA A 117 -15.18 -1.25 10.62
N HIS A 118 -14.80 -2.48 10.27
CA HIS A 118 -15.59 -3.67 10.57
C HIS A 118 -15.81 -3.85 12.08
N ASN A 119 -14.76 -3.66 12.88
CA ASN A 119 -14.86 -3.78 14.33
C ASN A 119 -15.71 -2.66 14.95
N ILE A 120 -15.67 -1.44 14.41
CA ILE A 120 -16.50 -0.33 14.89
C ILE A 120 -17.98 -0.57 14.63
N ILE A 121 -18.35 -1.18 13.52
CA ILE A 121 -19.74 -1.56 13.26
C ILE A 121 -20.24 -2.51 14.36
N ARG A 122 -19.40 -3.46 14.80
CA ARG A 122 -19.75 -4.37 15.89
C ARG A 122 -19.94 -3.63 17.22
N LEU A 123 -19.05 -2.69 17.53
CA LEU A 123 -19.19 -1.84 18.73
C LEU A 123 -20.48 -1.01 18.69
N LEU A 124 -20.78 -0.40 17.54
CA LEU A 124 -22.00 0.35 17.33
C LEU A 124 -23.23 -0.52 17.51
N LEU A 125 -23.29 -1.70 16.90
CA LEU A 125 -24.43 -2.61 17.06
C LEU A 125 -24.62 -3.04 18.52
N ALA A 126 -23.53 -3.35 19.22
CA ALA A 126 -23.56 -3.70 20.64
C ALA A 126 -24.13 -2.55 21.51
N ASP A 127 -23.70 -1.30 21.26
CA ASP A 127 -24.19 -0.14 22.01
C ASP A 127 -25.69 0.13 21.78
N TYR A 128 -26.22 -0.25 20.61
CA TYR A 128 -27.66 -0.21 20.31
C TYR A 128 -28.42 -1.45 20.81
N GLY A 129 -27.77 -2.36 21.54
CA GLY A 129 -28.41 -3.54 22.14
C GLY A 129 -28.59 -4.72 21.20
N TYR A 130 -27.91 -4.74 20.04
CA TYR A 130 -27.84 -5.92 19.18
C TYR A 130 -26.77 -6.89 19.70
N ASP A 131 -27.14 -8.12 20.07
CA ASP A 131 -26.23 -9.18 20.49
C ASP A 131 -25.51 -9.79 19.28
N GLU A 132 -24.17 -9.75 19.28
CA GLU A 132 -23.29 -10.30 18.24
C GLU A 132 -23.47 -11.82 18.03
N LYS A 133 -24.03 -12.55 19.00
CA LYS A 133 -24.38 -13.96 18.79
C LYS A 133 -25.47 -14.17 17.73
N ALA A 134 -26.19 -13.12 17.33
CA ALA A 134 -27.23 -13.18 16.30
C ALA A 134 -26.70 -12.91 14.87
N THR A 135 -25.45 -12.50 14.71
CA THR A 135 -24.87 -12.18 13.39
C THR A 135 -23.58 -12.96 13.16
N THR A 136 -23.71 -14.28 13.03
CA THR A 136 -22.77 -15.16 12.31
C THR A 136 -22.75 -14.85 10.80
N LEU A 137 -22.68 -13.57 10.42
CA LEU A 137 -22.49 -13.14 9.03
C LEU A 137 -21.01 -13.17 8.61
N ALA A 138 -20.16 -13.79 9.43
CA ALA A 138 -18.80 -14.17 9.06
C ALA A 138 -18.75 -15.47 8.22
N ASP A 139 -19.86 -16.21 8.10
CA ASP A 139 -19.86 -17.52 7.44
C ASP A 139 -20.20 -17.48 5.93
N ASP A 140 -20.70 -16.37 5.37
CA ASP A 140 -21.34 -16.41 4.04
C ASP A 140 -20.73 -15.57 2.90
N TYR A 141 -19.64 -14.79 3.06
CA TYR A 141 -19.31 -13.80 2.00
C TYR A 141 -17.88 -13.64 1.50
N TRP A 142 -16.91 -14.52 1.80
CA TRP A 142 -15.55 -14.31 1.22
C TRP A 142 -14.85 -15.51 0.57
N ILE A 143 -15.29 -16.76 0.77
CA ILE A 143 -14.86 -17.91 -0.05
C ILE A 143 -16.03 -18.90 -0.12
N ASP A 144 -16.69 -18.97 -1.28
CA ASP A 144 -17.54 -20.11 -1.61
C ASP A 144 -16.63 -21.33 -1.82
N THR A 145 -16.65 -22.28 -0.87
CA THR A 145 -15.94 -23.56 -0.98
C THR A 145 -16.79 -24.65 -1.61
N THR A 146 -17.96 -24.30 -2.17
CA THR A 146 -18.80 -25.20 -2.96
C THR A 146 -18.66 -24.94 -4.45
N ASN A 147 -17.53 -25.35 -5.01
CA ASN A 147 -17.40 -25.90 -6.37
C ASN A 147 -16.10 -26.68 -6.53
#